data_AF-A0A2V8PXN3-F1
#
_entry.id   AF-A0A2V8PXN3-F1
#
_cell.length_a   1.000
_cell.length_b   1.000
_cell.length_c   1.000
_cell.angle_alpha   90.00
_cell.angle_beta   90.00
_cell.angle_gamma   90.00
#
_symmetry.space_group_name_H-M   'P 1'
#
loop_
_entity.id
_entity.type
_entity.pdbx_description
1 polymer ?
#
loop_
_entity_poly.entity_id
_entity_poly.type
_entity_poly.pdbx_seq_one_letter_code
_entity_poly.pdbx_strand_id
1 'polypeptide(L)'
;MKQDYPIIRTLIYRKHEQSHRTWQISLFSLIVLVLVGPVRAQRPAIESIARQQRNKQLSKNPQTPYETIYYKSGDLNIEAYFYKPQGNGPFPLVIYNHGSRAGSERVEKPMQFIAAILVPQGCAVLVPERRGYGKSEGQTYGEEVGSDRGDLMMKRFHEEAGDMLAGLDYLKRKEA
;
A
#
# COMPACT_ATOMS: atom_id res chain seq x y z
N MET A 1 -88.65 -22.76 46.64
CA MET A 1 -87.98 -21.50 47.03
C MET A 1 -87.40 -20.87 45.77
N LYS A 2 -87.78 -19.63 45.41
CA LYS A 2 -87.16 -18.71 44.41
C LYS A 2 -86.66 -19.38 43.10
N GLN A 3 -87.31 -19.34 41.91
CA GLN A 3 -87.97 -18.21 41.20
C GLN A 3 -87.09 -16.94 41.19
N ASP A 4 -86.74 -16.26 40.09
CA ASP A 4 -87.19 -16.20 38.67
C ASP A 4 -86.08 -15.55 37.79
N TYR A 5 -86.08 -15.37 36.44
CA TYR A 5 -86.96 -15.66 35.27
C TYR A 5 -86.07 -16.04 34.03
N PRO A 6 -86.62 -16.53 32.89
CA PRO A 6 -85.84 -17.12 31.76
C PRO A 6 -85.96 -16.39 30.39
N ILE A 7 -85.39 -17.00 29.31
CA ILE A 7 -85.87 -16.93 27.89
C ILE A 7 -85.61 -15.60 27.12
N ILE A 8 -85.27 -15.52 25.82
CA ILE A 8 -84.76 -16.46 24.77
C ILE A 8 -84.40 -15.63 23.50
N ARG A 9 -83.54 -16.12 22.57
CA ARG A 9 -83.47 -15.74 21.11
C ARG A 9 -83.08 -14.28 20.70
N THR A 10 -82.56 -13.94 19.52
CA THR A 10 -81.86 -14.64 18.39
C THR A 10 -81.09 -13.60 17.51
N LEU A 11 -80.35 -14.07 16.49
CA LEU A 11 -80.12 -13.41 15.17
C LEU A 11 -79.31 -12.08 15.15
N ILE A 12 -78.10 -12.03 14.60
CA ILE A 12 -77.67 -12.03 13.17
C ILE A 12 -77.42 -10.61 12.59
N TYR A 13 -76.24 -10.49 11.94
CA TYR A 13 -75.79 -9.51 10.94
C TYR A 13 -75.34 -8.08 11.31
N ARG A 14 -74.00 -7.92 11.23
CA ARG A 14 -73.27 -6.90 10.45
C ARG A 14 -73.63 -5.41 10.65
N LYS A 15 -72.71 -4.69 11.31
CA LYS A 15 -72.13 -3.48 10.71
C LYS A 15 -70.60 -3.50 10.78
N HIS A 16 -69.98 -2.97 9.75
CA HIS A 16 -68.56 -2.99 9.45
C HIS A 16 -67.90 -1.69 9.95
N GLU A 17 -66.76 -1.77 10.64
CA GLU A 17 -65.86 -0.62 10.73
C GLU A 17 -64.39 -1.07 10.90
N GLN A 18 -63.59 -0.79 9.89
CA GLN A 18 -62.14 -0.93 9.90
C GLN A 18 -61.54 0.25 10.67
N SER A 19 -60.51 0.05 11.52
CA SER A 19 -59.66 1.16 11.94
C SER A 19 -58.23 0.77 12.31
N HIS A 20 -57.34 0.85 11.31
CA HIS A 20 -56.04 1.54 11.39
C HIS A 20 -55.06 1.25 12.56
N ARG A 21 -54.92 0.02 13.07
CA ARG A 21 -54.01 -0.29 14.20
C ARG A 21 -52.89 -1.32 13.94
N THR A 22 -52.44 -1.48 12.69
CA THR A 22 -51.30 -2.37 12.34
C THR A 22 -50.30 -1.81 11.33
N TRP A 23 -50.42 -0.54 10.92
CA TRP A 23 -49.68 0.02 9.76
C TRP A 23 -48.74 1.20 10.07
N GLN A 24 -48.22 1.31 11.31
CA GLN A 24 -47.26 2.36 11.69
C GLN A 24 -45.82 1.89 11.95
N ILE A 25 -45.55 0.58 12.03
CA ILE A 25 -44.19 0.06 12.28
C ILE A 25 -43.39 -0.13 10.96
N SER A 26 -44.06 -0.20 9.81
CA SER A 26 -43.42 -0.60 8.54
C SER A 26 -42.79 0.52 7.70
N LEU A 27 -43.08 1.81 7.95
CA LEU A 27 -42.50 2.90 7.15
C LEU A 27 -41.15 3.43 7.65
N PHE A 28 -40.92 3.48 8.97
CA PHE A 28 -39.64 3.98 9.52
C PHE A 28 -38.46 3.07 9.17
N SER A 29 -38.67 1.74 9.18
CA SER A 29 -37.63 0.76 8.84
C SER A 29 -37.19 0.81 7.36
N LEU A 30 -38.05 1.29 6.46
CA LEU A 30 -37.73 1.39 5.03
C LEU A 30 -36.83 2.60 4.72
N ILE A 31 -37.00 3.71 5.45
CA ILE A 31 -36.27 4.96 5.21
C ILE A 31 -34.78 4.84 5.63
N VAL A 32 -34.49 4.14 6.73
CA VAL A 32 -33.11 3.93 7.21
C VAL A 32 -32.29 3.08 6.23
N LEU A 33 -32.92 2.13 5.54
CA LEU A 33 -32.25 1.24 4.59
C LEU A 33 -31.83 1.92 3.27
N VAL A 34 -32.52 2.99 2.86
CA VAL A 34 -32.22 3.73 1.60
C VAL A 34 -31.05 4.71 1.79
N LEU A 35 -30.91 5.34 2.96
CA LEU A 35 -29.88 6.35 3.20
C LEU A 35 -28.44 5.80 3.29
N VAL A 36 -28.27 4.50 3.51
CA VAL A 36 -26.96 3.81 3.44
C VAL A 36 -26.60 3.42 1.98
N GLY A 37 -27.56 3.52 1.06
CA GLY A 37 -27.54 2.91 -0.28
C GLY A 37 -26.44 3.33 -1.27
N PRO A 38 -26.03 4.61 -1.40
CA PRO A 38 -25.09 5.03 -2.45
C PRO A 38 -23.62 5.12 -2.01
N VAL A 39 -23.34 5.14 -0.70
CA VAL A 39 -21.98 5.34 -0.15
C VAL A 39 -20.99 4.29 -0.67
N ARG A 40 -21.46 3.07 -0.93
CA ARG A 40 -20.63 1.95 -1.41
C ARG A 40 -20.28 2.05 -2.91
N ALA A 41 -21.09 2.73 -3.71
CA ALA A 41 -20.87 2.92 -5.14
C ALA A 41 -20.00 4.15 -5.48
N GLN A 42 -20.03 5.19 -4.64
CA GLN A 42 -19.22 6.40 -4.83
C GLN A 42 -17.78 6.26 -4.31
N ARG A 43 -17.52 5.35 -3.36
CA ARG A 43 -16.15 5.02 -2.88
C ARG A 43 -15.14 4.75 -4.00
N PRO A 44 -15.34 3.81 -4.94
CA PRO A 44 -14.33 3.54 -5.99
C PRO A 44 -14.07 4.74 -6.91
N ALA A 45 -15.08 5.57 -7.18
CA ALA A 45 -14.89 6.80 -7.97
C ALA A 45 -14.07 7.85 -7.21
N ILE A 46 -14.37 8.09 -5.93
CA ILE A 46 -13.62 9.05 -5.09
C ILE A 46 -12.19 8.56 -4.84
N GLU A 47 -12.01 7.26 -4.55
CA GLU A 47 -10.69 6.65 -4.34
C GLU A 47 -9.84 6.67 -5.61
N SER A 48 -10.42 6.43 -6.80
CA SER A 48 -9.69 6.52 -8.06
C SER A 48 -9.29 7.95 -8.43
N ILE A 49 -10.18 8.94 -8.24
CA ILE A 49 -9.84 10.36 -8.43
C ILE A 49 -8.75 10.80 -7.46
N ALA A 50 -8.87 10.47 -6.18
CA ALA A 50 -7.86 10.78 -5.17
C ALA A 50 -6.51 10.10 -5.47
N ARG A 51 -6.52 8.86 -5.97
CA ARG A 51 -5.32 8.13 -6.41
C ARG A 51 -4.69 8.75 -7.65
N GLN A 52 -5.48 9.16 -8.64
CA GLN A 52 -4.98 9.86 -9.83
C GLN A 52 -4.38 11.23 -9.48
N GLN A 53 -5.03 12.00 -8.60
CA GLN A 53 -4.52 13.27 -8.09
C GLN A 53 -3.20 13.08 -7.31
N ARG A 54 -3.14 12.09 -6.41
CA ARG A 54 -1.92 11.72 -5.68
C ARG A 54 -0.79 11.34 -6.64
N ASN A 55 -1.05 10.49 -7.63
CA ASN A 55 -0.05 10.10 -8.64
C ASN A 55 0.45 11.31 -9.45
N LYS A 56 -0.45 12.21 -9.85
CA LYS A 56 -0.12 13.44 -10.57
C LYS A 56 0.66 14.45 -9.72
N GLN A 57 0.49 14.41 -8.40
CA GLN A 57 1.27 15.23 -7.47
C GLN A 57 2.65 14.63 -7.19
N LEU A 58 2.75 13.30 -7.05
CA LEU A 58 4.05 12.59 -6.99
C LEU A 58 4.89 12.85 -8.26
N SER A 59 4.27 12.89 -9.45
CA SER A 59 4.96 13.21 -10.70
C SER A 59 5.31 14.70 -10.89
N LYS A 60 4.88 15.58 -9.98
CA LYS A 60 5.12 17.04 -10.04
C LYS A 60 6.03 17.55 -8.93
N ASN A 61 6.31 16.75 -7.90
CA ASN A 61 7.21 17.16 -6.83
C ASN A 61 8.63 17.31 -7.42
N PRO A 62 9.38 18.39 -7.11
CA PRO A 62 10.77 18.50 -7.56
C PRO A 62 11.55 17.24 -7.16
N GLN A 63 12.34 16.73 -8.10
CA GLN A 63 13.10 15.49 -7.90
C GLN A 63 13.92 15.59 -6.63
N THR A 64 13.65 14.69 -5.68
CA THR A 64 14.35 14.69 -4.40
C THR A 64 15.85 14.56 -4.66
N PRO A 65 16.69 15.53 -4.25
CA PRO A 65 18.12 15.43 -4.48
C PRO A 65 18.70 14.18 -3.83
N TYR A 66 19.69 13.59 -4.49
CA TYR A 66 20.42 12.43 -3.99
C TYR A 66 21.91 12.58 -4.24
N GLU A 67 22.68 11.88 -3.43
CA GLU A 67 24.09 11.64 -3.66
C GLU A 67 24.25 10.25 -4.29
N THR A 68 24.97 10.15 -5.41
CA THR A 68 25.47 8.84 -5.87
C THR A 68 26.68 8.47 -5.04
N ILE A 69 26.62 7.33 -4.36
CA ILE A 69 27.70 6.79 -3.55
C ILE A 69 28.13 5.42 -4.10
N TYR A 70 29.36 5.03 -3.80
CA TYR A 70 29.87 3.69 -4.04
C TYR A 70 30.42 3.11 -2.75
N TYR A 71 30.14 1.84 -2.48
CA TYR A 71 30.65 1.12 -1.32
C TYR A 71 31.13 -0.28 -1.68
N LYS A 72 32.03 -0.84 -0.88
CA LYS A 72 32.55 -2.19 -1.08
C LYS A 72 31.61 -3.24 -0.48
N SER A 73 31.32 -4.28 -1.25
CA SER A 73 30.70 -5.53 -0.83
C SER A 73 31.55 -6.70 -1.29
N GLY A 74 32.34 -7.27 -0.38
CA GLY A 74 33.52 -8.05 -0.76
C GLY A 74 34.45 -7.20 -1.64
N ASP A 75 34.91 -7.77 -2.75
CA ASP A 75 35.78 -7.07 -3.70
C ASP A 75 35.02 -6.10 -4.63
N LEU A 76 33.68 -6.19 -4.72
CA LEU A 76 32.88 -5.40 -5.65
C LEU A 76 32.60 -3.99 -5.13
N ASN A 77 32.71 -2.98 -6.01
CA ASN A 77 32.10 -1.67 -5.83
C ASN A 77 30.61 -1.73 -6.22
N ILE A 78 29.72 -1.42 -5.29
CA ILE A 78 28.27 -1.34 -5.49
C ILE A 78 27.88 0.14 -5.57
N GLU A 79 27.20 0.53 -6.65
CA GLU A 79 26.58 1.85 -6.83
C GLU A 79 25.30 1.94 -5.99
N ALA A 80 25.06 3.09 -5.37
CA ALA A 80 23.80 3.38 -4.72
C ALA A 80 23.46 4.86 -4.74
N TYR A 81 22.18 5.16 -4.60
CA TYR A 81 21.66 6.52 -4.53
C TYR A 81 21.12 6.77 -3.13
N PHE A 82 21.69 7.76 -2.45
CA PHE A 82 21.34 8.10 -1.07
C PHE A 82 20.55 9.41 -1.03
N TYR A 83 19.34 9.32 -0.46
CA TYR A 83 18.42 10.43 -0.25
C TYR A 83 18.30 10.69 1.25
N LYS A 84 18.43 11.94 1.67
CA LYS A 84 18.37 12.33 3.09
C LYS A 84 17.45 13.55 3.26
N PRO A 85 16.59 13.61 4.29
CA PRO A 85 15.87 14.83 4.64
C PRO A 85 16.85 15.96 5.00
N GLN A 86 16.40 17.21 4.90
CA GLN A 86 17.21 18.34 5.37
C GLN A 86 17.37 18.31 6.89
N GLY A 87 18.55 18.70 7.37
CA GLY A 87 18.90 18.75 8.79
C GLY A 87 19.88 17.65 9.23
N ASN A 88 20.21 17.67 10.53
CA ASN A 88 21.34 16.92 11.07
C ASN A 88 21.01 15.48 11.49
N GLY A 89 19.75 15.06 11.41
CA GLY A 89 19.30 13.73 11.84
C GLY A 89 19.33 13.54 13.36
N PRO A 90 19.35 12.27 13.85
CA PRO A 90 19.32 11.03 13.06
C PRO A 90 17.99 10.84 12.33
N PHE A 91 18.02 10.11 11.22
CA PHE A 91 16.83 9.75 10.44
C PHE A 91 16.66 8.23 10.40
N PRO A 92 15.43 7.69 10.48
CA PRO A 92 15.20 6.29 10.16
C PRO A 92 15.60 6.02 8.70
N LEU A 93 16.36 4.95 8.47
CA LEU A 93 16.83 4.56 7.14
C LEU A 93 15.93 3.46 6.55
N VAL A 94 15.49 3.66 5.30
CA VAL A 94 14.90 2.60 4.47
C VAL A 94 15.89 2.22 3.38
N ILE A 95 16.18 0.92 3.24
CA ILE A 95 16.97 0.39 2.12
C ILE A 95 15.98 -0.21 1.12
N TYR A 96 15.95 0.34 -0.10
CA TYR A 96 15.03 -0.09 -1.14
C TYR A 96 15.76 -0.95 -2.18
N ASN A 97 15.53 -2.26 -2.13
CA ASN A 97 15.96 -3.18 -3.18
C ASN A 97 14.98 -3.11 -4.37
N HIS A 98 15.52 -3.06 -5.60
CA HIS A 98 14.72 -3.06 -6.82
C HIS A 98 14.65 -4.45 -7.48
N GLY A 99 13.65 -4.67 -8.34
CA GLY A 99 13.53 -5.90 -9.13
C GLY A 99 14.56 -6.00 -10.27
N SER A 100 14.60 -7.16 -10.93
CA SER A 100 15.32 -7.32 -12.19
C SER A 100 14.70 -6.46 -13.32
N ARG A 101 15.53 -6.04 -14.28
CA ARG A 101 15.15 -5.20 -15.42
C ARG A 101 15.80 -5.70 -16.72
N ALA A 102 15.42 -6.91 -17.12
CA ALA A 102 16.00 -7.64 -18.27
C ALA A 102 16.18 -6.77 -19.52
N GLY A 103 17.38 -6.80 -20.12
CA GLY A 103 17.74 -5.99 -21.29
C GLY A 103 18.00 -4.49 -20.99
N SER A 104 18.04 -4.11 -19.72
CA SER A 104 18.36 -2.75 -19.25
C SER A 104 19.14 -2.73 -17.93
N GLU A 105 19.81 -3.84 -17.61
CA GLU A 105 20.50 -4.07 -16.33
C GLU A 105 21.53 -2.99 -16.04
N ARG A 106 22.30 -2.54 -17.04
CA ARG A 106 23.32 -1.48 -16.89
C ARG A 106 22.77 -0.05 -16.94
N VAL A 107 21.46 0.15 -17.09
CA VAL A 107 20.83 1.48 -17.11
C VAL A 107 20.49 1.92 -15.69
N GLU A 108 21.28 2.83 -15.14
CA GLU A 108 21.04 3.53 -13.87
C GLU A 108 19.57 3.93 -13.67
N LYS A 109 18.97 3.51 -12.54
CA LYS A 109 17.64 3.96 -12.13
C LYS A 109 17.62 4.26 -10.62
N PRO A 110 17.79 5.55 -10.24
CA PRO A 110 17.77 5.96 -8.83
C PRO A 110 16.45 5.73 -8.05
N MET A 111 15.41 5.24 -8.70
CA MET A 111 14.08 4.98 -8.11
C MET A 111 13.48 6.17 -7.35
N GLN A 112 13.74 7.40 -7.80
CA GLN A 112 13.33 8.66 -7.15
C GLN A 112 11.89 8.70 -6.61
N PHE A 113 10.95 7.95 -7.21
CA PHE A 113 9.58 7.81 -6.71
C PHE A 113 9.50 7.29 -5.25
N ILE A 114 10.41 6.41 -4.82
CA ILE A 114 10.42 5.87 -3.45
C ILE A 114 10.90 6.94 -2.46
N ALA A 115 11.92 7.71 -2.84
CA ALA A 115 12.41 8.84 -2.05
C ALA A 115 11.37 9.97 -1.96
N ALA A 116 10.66 10.27 -3.06
CA ALA A 116 9.59 11.25 -3.09
C ALA A 116 8.40 10.90 -2.18
N ILE A 117 8.25 9.62 -1.79
CA ILE A 117 7.27 9.16 -0.80
C ILE A 117 7.84 9.22 0.62
N LEU A 118 9.08 8.74 0.83
CA LEU A 118 9.63 8.48 2.16
C LEU A 118 10.41 9.67 2.78
N VAL A 119 11.14 10.45 1.98
CA VAL A 119 11.93 11.59 2.48
C VAL A 119 11.05 12.68 3.10
N PRO A 120 9.86 13.03 2.54
CA PRO A 120 8.91 13.92 3.19
C PRO A 120 8.32 13.38 4.52
N GLN A 121 8.47 12.08 4.81
CA GLN A 121 8.08 11.48 6.09
C GLN A 121 9.23 11.44 7.11
N GLY A 122 10.37 12.08 6.79
CA GLY A 122 11.55 12.11 7.66
C GLY A 122 12.47 10.88 7.55
N CYS A 123 12.24 9.98 6.58
CA CYS A 123 13.11 8.83 6.36
C CYS A 123 14.26 9.18 5.41
N ALA A 124 15.48 8.77 5.75
CA ALA A 124 16.54 8.62 4.77
C ALA A 124 16.28 7.37 3.93
N VAL A 125 16.72 7.36 2.67
CA VAL A 125 16.54 6.24 1.75
C VAL A 125 17.85 5.91 1.04
N LEU A 126 18.28 4.65 1.12
CA LEU A 126 19.34 4.10 0.31
C LEU A 126 18.72 3.24 -0.80
N VAL A 127 19.10 3.49 -2.04
CA VAL A 127 18.71 2.69 -3.22
C VAL A 127 19.98 2.08 -3.83
N PRO A 128 20.40 0.88 -3.44
CA PRO A 128 21.48 0.16 -4.11
C PRO A 128 21.06 -0.27 -5.53
N GLU A 129 21.96 -0.11 -6.48
CA GLU A 129 21.91 -0.89 -7.73
C GLU A 129 22.50 -2.28 -7.43
N ARG A 130 21.72 -3.34 -7.65
CA ARG A 130 22.15 -4.75 -7.42
C ARG A 130 23.49 -5.04 -8.10
N ARG A 131 24.32 -5.95 -7.56
CA ARG A 131 25.60 -6.33 -8.22
C ARG A 131 25.41 -6.65 -9.71
N GLY A 132 26.24 -6.05 -10.57
CA GLY A 132 26.11 -6.10 -12.02
C GLY A 132 24.99 -5.24 -12.65
N TYR A 133 24.24 -4.45 -11.88
CA TYR A 133 23.25 -3.48 -12.39
C TYR A 133 23.77 -2.05 -12.26
N GLY A 134 23.29 -1.14 -13.11
CA GLY A 134 23.80 0.24 -13.17
C GLY A 134 25.30 0.23 -13.44
N LYS A 135 26.06 0.97 -12.62
CA LYS A 135 27.52 0.90 -12.55
C LYS A 135 28.07 0.01 -11.43
N SER A 136 27.23 -0.77 -10.73
CA SER A 136 27.71 -1.78 -9.79
C SER A 136 28.54 -2.85 -10.52
N GLU A 137 29.68 -3.19 -9.95
CA GLU A 137 30.58 -4.22 -10.45
C GLU A 137 29.94 -5.63 -10.35
N GLY A 138 30.55 -6.60 -11.04
CA GLY A 138 30.10 -7.99 -11.09
C GLY A 138 29.17 -8.31 -12.28
N GLN A 139 28.75 -9.58 -12.33
CA GLN A 139 27.83 -10.10 -13.35
C GLN A 139 26.38 -9.70 -13.06
N THR A 140 25.60 -9.45 -14.11
CA THR A 140 24.14 -9.33 -14.01
C THR A 140 23.54 -10.66 -13.52
N TYR A 141 22.30 -10.59 -13.02
CA TYR A 141 21.57 -11.80 -12.63
C TYR A 141 21.40 -12.79 -13.80
N GLY A 142 21.21 -12.27 -15.02
CA GLY A 142 21.06 -13.09 -16.23
C GLY A 142 22.34 -13.82 -16.63
N GLU A 143 23.50 -13.18 -16.47
CA GLU A 143 24.82 -13.76 -16.78
C GLU A 143 25.27 -14.82 -15.77
N GLU A 144 24.94 -14.66 -14.47
CA GLU A 144 25.35 -15.61 -13.42
C GLU A 144 24.35 -16.74 -13.19
N VAL A 145 23.04 -16.43 -13.14
CA VAL A 145 21.99 -17.39 -12.74
C VAL A 145 21.20 -17.92 -13.94
N GLY A 146 20.93 -17.08 -14.94
CA GLY A 146 20.17 -17.44 -16.13
C GLY A 146 18.81 -18.10 -15.82
N SER A 147 18.62 -19.33 -16.29
CA SER A 147 17.41 -20.12 -16.08
C SER A 147 17.38 -20.90 -14.76
N ASP A 148 18.46 -20.91 -13.96
CA ASP A 148 18.49 -21.65 -12.70
C ASP A 148 17.45 -21.14 -11.69
N ARG A 149 16.85 -22.09 -10.96
CA ARG A 149 15.84 -21.87 -9.91
C ARG A 149 16.19 -22.60 -8.61
N GLY A 150 17.45 -22.99 -8.45
CA GLY A 150 17.99 -23.69 -7.30
C GLY A 150 19.18 -22.95 -6.71
N ASP A 151 20.34 -23.61 -6.65
CA ASP A 151 21.48 -23.17 -5.85
C ASP A 151 22.12 -21.86 -6.33
N LEU A 152 22.17 -21.59 -7.65
CA LEU A 152 22.73 -20.33 -8.16
C LEU A 152 21.80 -19.16 -7.85
N MET A 153 20.49 -19.34 -8.01
CA MET A 153 19.49 -18.36 -7.59
C MET A 153 19.61 -18.04 -6.08
N MET A 154 19.71 -19.08 -5.23
CA MET A 154 19.75 -18.90 -3.78
C MET A 154 21.08 -18.29 -3.29
N LYS A 155 22.22 -18.72 -3.85
CA LYS A 155 23.53 -18.08 -3.64
C LYS A 155 23.45 -16.60 -3.99
N ARG A 156 22.92 -16.27 -5.17
CA ARG A 156 22.80 -14.90 -5.67
C ARG A 156 21.93 -14.01 -4.79
N PHE A 157 20.83 -14.53 -4.24
CA PHE A 157 19.99 -13.75 -3.30
C PHE A 157 20.67 -13.52 -1.95
N HIS A 158 21.44 -14.49 -1.43
CA HIS A 158 22.21 -14.31 -0.21
C HIS A 158 23.29 -13.23 -0.39
N GLU A 159 23.98 -13.26 -1.53
CA GLU A 159 24.96 -12.26 -1.94
C GLU A 159 24.37 -10.85 -2.09
N GLU A 160 23.22 -10.71 -2.76
CA GLU A 160 22.55 -9.41 -2.90
C GLU A 160 21.98 -8.88 -1.57
N ALA A 161 21.61 -9.75 -0.63
CA ALA A 161 21.30 -9.35 0.74
C ALA A 161 22.56 -8.84 1.48
N GLY A 162 23.71 -9.46 1.24
CA GLY A 162 25.02 -8.98 1.71
C GLY A 162 25.34 -7.58 1.20
N ASP A 163 25.05 -7.29 -0.07
CA ASP A 163 25.24 -5.94 -0.67
C ASP A 163 24.43 -4.87 0.08
N MET A 164 23.22 -5.16 0.54
CA MET A 164 22.39 -4.22 1.31
C MET A 164 22.98 -3.95 2.70
N LEU A 165 23.51 -4.99 3.36
CA LEU A 165 24.15 -4.86 4.68
C LEU A 165 25.47 -4.07 4.58
N ALA A 166 26.25 -4.29 3.52
CA ALA A 166 27.45 -3.52 3.26
C ALA A 166 27.15 -2.02 3.06
N GLY A 167 26.04 -1.69 2.38
CA GLY A 167 25.56 -0.32 2.22
C GLY A 167 25.09 0.33 3.53
N LEU A 168 24.40 -0.44 4.38
CA LEU A 168 24.06 -0.01 5.74
C LEU A 168 25.30 0.34 6.57
N ASP A 169 26.31 -0.54 6.56
CA ASP A 169 27.53 -0.35 7.35
C ASP A 169 28.44 0.75 6.78
N TYR A 170 28.41 0.99 5.47
CA TYR A 170 29.00 2.19 4.87
C TYR A 170 28.36 3.47 5.40
N LEU A 171 27.02 3.57 5.39
CA LEU A 171 26.32 4.75 5.91
C LEU A 171 26.56 4.96 7.40
N LYS A 172 26.56 3.90 8.22
CA LYS A 172 26.91 3.99 9.64
C LYS A 172 28.30 4.59 9.88
N ARG A 173 29.28 4.34 9.01
CA ARG A 173 30.64 4.92 9.12
C ARG A 173 30.73 6.34 8.56
N LYS A 174 29.89 6.69 7.60
CA LYS A 174 29.86 8.02 6.96
C LYS A 174 29.10 9.06 7.79
N GLU A 175 28.10 8.62 8.54
CA GLU A 175 27.15 9.45 9.30
C GLU A 175 27.41 9.44 10.82
N ALA A 176 28.56 8.90 11.26
CA ALA A 176 29.03 8.87 12.65
C ALA A 176 30.04 9.99 12.94
#